data_AF-A0A949BM54-F1
#
_entry.id   AF-A0A949BM54-F1
#
_cell.length_a   1.000
_cell.length_b   1.000
_cell.length_c   1.000
_cell.angle_alpha   90.00
_cell.angle_beta   90.00
_cell.angle_gamma   90.00
#
_symmetry.space_group_name_H-M   'P 1'
#
loop_
_entity.id
_entity.type
_entity.pdbx_description
1 polymer ?
#
loop_
_entity_poly.entity_id
_entity_poly.type
_entity_poly.pdbx_seq_one_letter_code
_entity_poly.pdbx_strand_id
1 'polypeptide(L)'
;MKENIAPRGIFLIHGDNDDEVLPENSKHLYERAGQPKEFWLAKGVAHTSALVQYPTEYKRRVLAFLDKHLNGNNKQYAAKMGKVLRCRMGRR
;
A
#
# COMPACT_ATOMS: atom_id res chain seq x y z
N MET A 1 21.33 -12.70 14.89
CA MET A 1 20.12 -11.88 15.06
C MET A 1 19.10 -12.32 14.02
N LYS A 2 17.97 -12.92 14.41
CA LYS A 2 16.86 -13.23 13.48
C LYS A 2 15.84 -12.10 13.66
N GLU A 3 15.90 -11.10 12.79
CA GLU A 3 14.89 -10.06 12.77
C GLU A 3 13.62 -10.65 12.14
N ASN A 4 12.68 -11.05 12.99
CA ASN A 4 11.39 -11.55 12.53
C ASN A 4 10.58 -10.37 11.97
N ILE A 5 10.15 -10.47 10.71
CA ILE A 5 9.28 -9.45 10.09
C ILE A 5 7.87 -9.57 10.67
N ALA A 6 7.30 -10.77 10.68
CA ALA A 6 6.02 -11.03 11.35
C ALA A 6 6.12 -10.78 12.86
N PRO A 7 5.08 -10.21 13.50
CA PRO A 7 3.73 -9.97 13.00
C PRO A 7 3.50 -8.59 12.37
N ARG A 8 4.55 -7.85 11.97
CA ARG A 8 4.37 -6.58 11.27
C ARG A 8 3.79 -6.85 9.87
N GLY A 9 2.79 -6.06 9.48
CA GLY A 9 2.17 -6.20 8.17
C GLY A 9 3.16 -5.96 7.03
N ILE A 10 3.12 -6.81 6.01
CA ILE A 10 3.86 -6.61 4.75
C ILE A 10 2.88 -6.51 3.59
N PHE A 11 3.10 -5.55 2.70
CA PHE A 11 2.44 -5.48 1.41
C PHE A 11 3.48 -5.48 0.30
N LEU A 12 3.48 -6.52 -0.53
CA LEU A 12 4.37 -6.66 -1.68
C LEU A 12 3.64 -6.18 -2.95
N ILE A 13 4.25 -5.26 -3.69
CA ILE A 13 3.72 -4.72 -4.95
C ILE A 13 4.77 -4.98 -6.03
N HIS A 14 4.38 -5.62 -7.13
CA HIS A 14 5.30 -6.00 -8.19
C HIS A 14 4.62 -5.91 -9.55
N GLY A 15 5.35 -5.53 -10.61
CA GLY A 15 4.80 -5.52 -11.97
C GLY A 15 5.03 -6.85 -12.69
N ASP A 16 4.07 -7.38 -13.44
CA ASP A 16 4.24 -8.68 -14.12
C ASP A 16 5.12 -8.63 -15.38
N ASN A 17 5.54 -7.45 -15.80
CA ASN A 17 6.43 -7.23 -16.94
C ASN A 17 7.77 -6.60 -16.49
N ASP A 18 8.18 -6.86 -15.24
CA ASP A 18 9.48 -6.49 -14.70
C ASP A 18 10.54 -7.50 -15.18
N ASP A 19 11.46 -7.05 -16.01
CA ASP A 19 12.57 -7.81 -16.57
C ASP A 19 13.92 -7.52 -15.87
N GLU A 20 13.96 -6.55 -14.96
CA GLU A 20 15.12 -6.24 -14.12
C GLU A 20 15.12 -7.08 -12.85
N VAL A 21 13.97 -7.11 -12.15
CA VAL A 21 13.75 -7.92 -10.96
C VAL A 21 12.54 -8.80 -11.21
N LEU A 22 12.76 -10.08 -11.44
CA LEU A 22 11.69 -10.99 -11.84
C LEU A 22 10.55 -11.06 -10.79
N PRO A 23 9.27 -11.09 -11.21
CA PRO A 23 8.10 -11.17 -10.32
C PRO A 23 8.11 -12.36 -9.37
N GLU A 24 8.78 -13.44 -9.76
CA GLU A 24 9.01 -14.66 -8.99
C GLU A 24 9.68 -14.36 -7.65
N ASN A 25 10.53 -13.33 -7.58
CA ASN A 25 11.15 -12.90 -6.33
C ASN A 25 10.10 -12.46 -5.31
N SER A 26 9.15 -11.60 -5.70
CA SER A 26 8.08 -11.19 -4.79
C SER A 26 7.11 -12.33 -4.46
N LYS A 27 6.84 -13.25 -5.40
CA LYS A 27 6.05 -14.46 -5.11
C LYS A 27 6.73 -15.32 -4.03
N HIS A 28 8.02 -15.59 -4.16
CA HIS A 28 8.80 -16.36 -3.19
C HIS A 28 8.84 -15.71 -1.80
N LEU A 29 8.95 -14.37 -1.74
CA LEU A 29 8.88 -13.61 -0.49
C LEU A 29 7.48 -13.70 0.14
N TYR A 30 6.43 -13.55 -0.67
CA TYR A 30 5.05 -13.64 -0.21
C TYR A 30 4.75 -15.02 0.40
N GLU A 31 5.15 -16.10 -0.25
CA GLU A 31 4.96 -17.47 0.24
C GLU A 31 5.60 -17.68 1.61
N ARG A 32 6.83 -17.19 1.80
CA ARG A 32 7.62 -17.35 3.03
C ARG A 32 7.27 -16.36 4.14
N ALA A 33 6.62 -15.24 3.82
CA ALA A 33 6.24 -14.25 4.81
C ALA A 33 5.19 -14.80 5.80
N GLY A 34 5.29 -14.41 7.07
CA GLY A 34 4.23 -14.62 8.05
C GLY A 34 3.05 -13.67 7.85
N GLN A 35 1.99 -13.83 8.65
CA GLN A 35 0.83 -12.93 8.64
C GLN A 35 1.04 -11.70 9.54
N PRO A 36 0.38 -10.56 9.26
CA PRO A 36 -0.47 -10.30 8.10
C PRO A 36 0.33 -9.95 6.83
N LYS A 37 -0.07 -10.50 5.68
CA LYS A 37 0.59 -10.23 4.38
C LYS A 37 -0.39 -10.00 3.24
N GLU A 38 -0.06 -9.07 2.35
CA GLU A 38 -0.80 -8.77 1.12
C GLU A 38 0.16 -8.78 -0.08
N PHE A 39 -0.35 -9.12 -1.27
CA PHE A 39 0.41 -9.12 -2.52
C PHE A 39 -0.42 -8.54 -3.66
N TRP A 40 0.20 -7.69 -4.47
CA TRP A 40 -0.38 -7.18 -5.70
C TRP A 40 0.61 -7.31 -6.85
N LEU A 41 0.22 -8.15 -7.82
CA LEU A 41 0.89 -8.26 -9.11
C LEU A 41 0.17 -7.36 -10.13
N ALA A 42 0.79 -6.23 -10.48
CA ALA A 42 0.23 -5.24 -11.39
C ALA A 42 0.47 -5.66 -12.85
N LYS A 43 -0.60 -5.75 -13.64
CA LYS A 43 -0.57 -6.25 -15.02
C LYS A 43 -0.01 -5.20 -16.00
N GLY A 44 0.87 -5.62 -16.90
CA GLY A 44 1.55 -4.76 -17.89
C GLY A 44 2.59 -3.80 -17.30
N VAL A 45 3.00 -3.99 -16.04
CA VAL A 45 3.84 -3.04 -15.32
C VAL A 45 5.29 -3.49 -15.33
N ALA A 46 6.18 -2.60 -15.75
CA ALA A 46 7.63 -2.77 -15.69
C ALA A 46 8.21 -2.35 -14.32
N HIS A 47 9.53 -2.41 -14.18
CA HIS A 47 10.22 -2.08 -12.93
C HIS A 47 9.75 -0.74 -12.32
N THR A 48 9.35 -0.78 -11.04
CA THR A 48 8.85 0.37 -10.23
C THR A 48 7.65 1.16 -10.77
N SER A 49 7.06 0.75 -11.89
CA SER A 49 6.14 1.61 -12.67
C SER A 49 4.68 1.58 -12.18
N ALA A 50 4.37 0.80 -11.14
CA ALA A 50 3.00 0.62 -10.66
C ALA A 50 2.33 1.93 -10.22
N LEU A 51 3.09 2.84 -9.58
CA LEU A 51 2.59 4.14 -9.16
C LEU A 51 2.26 5.05 -10.35
N VAL A 52 3.05 4.98 -11.42
CA VAL A 52 2.88 5.84 -12.60
C VAL A 52 1.76 5.33 -13.49
N GLN A 53 1.69 4.01 -13.72
CA GLN A 53 0.68 3.41 -14.60
C GLN A 53 -0.69 3.28 -13.93
N TYR A 54 -0.73 3.00 -12.62
CA TYR A 54 -1.96 2.78 -11.86
C TYR A 54 -2.06 3.72 -10.65
N PRO A 55 -1.98 5.06 -10.81
CA PRO A 55 -1.83 5.99 -9.69
C PRO A 55 -3.00 5.95 -8.70
N THR A 56 -4.23 5.89 -9.20
CA THR A 56 -5.44 5.83 -8.36
C THR A 56 -5.51 4.50 -7.59
N GLU A 57 -5.26 3.38 -8.27
CA GLU A 57 -5.34 2.05 -7.66
C GLU A 57 -4.18 1.80 -6.68
N TYR A 58 -2.97 2.22 -7.04
CA TYR A 58 -1.80 2.17 -6.16
C TYR A 58 -2.08 2.92 -4.87
N LYS A 59 -2.54 4.18 -4.97
CA LYS A 59 -2.88 5.00 -3.80
C LYS A 59 -3.98 4.35 -2.98
N ARG A 60 -5.05 3.84 -3.60
CA ARG A 60 -6.15 3.18 -2.91
C ARG A 60 -5.67 1.96 -2.11
N ARG A 61 -4.86 1.10 -2.72
CA ARG A 61 -4.33 -0.12 -2.08
C ARG A 61 -3.38 0.20 -0.93
N VAL A 62 -2.43 1.11 -1.16
CA VAL A 62 -1.45 1.50 -0.14
C VAL A 62 -2.14 2.16 1.05
N LEU A 63 -3.07 3.10 0.82
CA LEU A 63 -3.81 3.73 1.92
C LEU A 63 -4.64 2.71 2.69
N ALA A 64 -5.37 1.83 2.00
CA ALA A 64 -6.16 0.78 2.66
C ALA A 64 -5.29 -0.15 3.52
N PHE A 65 -4.12 -0.55 3.03
CA PHE A 65 -3.18 -1.37 3.78
C PHE A 65 -2.65 -0.63 5.03
N LEU A 66 -2.22 0.63 4.86
CA LEU A 66 -1.71 1.44 5.96
C LEU A 66 -2.79 1.73 7.01
N ASP A 67 -4.00 2.11 6.60
CA ASP A 67 -5.14 2.35 7.50
C ASP A 67 -5.48 1.08 8.31
N LYS A 68 -5.39 -0.10 7.68
CA LYS A 68 -5.65 -1.38 8.33
C LYS A 68 -4.58 -1.77 9.36
N HIS A 69 -3.31 -1.42 9.12
CA HIS A 69 -2.17 -1.97 9.89
C HIS A 69 -1.38 -0.95 10.72
N LEU A 70 -1.56 0.36 10.54
CA LEU A 70 -0.85 1.42 11.28
C LEU A 70 -1.67 2.05 12.41
N ASN A 71 -2.90 1.59 12.68
CA ASN A 71 -3.82 2.23 13.64
C ASN A 71 -3.47 2.02 15.14
N GLY A 72 -2.20 2.13 15.50
CA GLY A 72 -1.79 2.53 16.84
C GLY A 72 -1.95 4.05 17.00
N ASN A 73 -3.05 4.49 17.63
CA ASN A 73 -3.23 5.82 18.24
C ASN A 73 -3.38 7.05 17.33
N ASN A 74 -4.21 7.02 16.29
CA ASN A 74 -4.42 8.22 15.45
C ASN A 74 -5.86 8.75 15.39
N LYS A 75 -6.39 9.18 16.54
CA LYS A 75 -7.60 10.01 16.63
C LYS A 75 -7.43 11.41 15.98
N GLN A 76 -6.25 11.74 15.42
CA GLN A 76 -5.93 13.09 14.93
C GLN A 76 -6.26 13.34 13.44
N TYR A 77 -6.31 12.33 12.57
CA TYR A 77 -6.50 12.55 11.13
C TYR A 77 -7.97 12.71 10.71
N ALA A 78 -8.89 11.99 11.37
CA ALA A 78 -10.33 12.15 11.13
C ALA A 78 -10.83 13.59 11.44
N ALA A 79 -10.24 14.24 12.46
CA ALA A 79 -10.59 15.61 12.85
C ALA A 79 -10.11 16.67 11.84
N LYS A 80 -9.03 16.41 11.08
CA LYS A 80 -8.51 17.33 10.05
C LYS A 80 -9.34 17.27 8.76
N MET A 81 -9.81 16.10 8.33
CA MET A 81 -10.65 15.98 7.11
C MET A 81 -12.06 16.57 7.29
N GLY A 82 -12.65 16.46 8.49
CA GLY A 82 -13.95 17.07 8.80
C GLY A 82 -13.98 18.61 8.84
N LYS A 83 -12.83 19.29 8.80
CA LYS A 83 -12.73 20.76 8.72
C LYS A 83 -12.58 21.26 7.27
N VAL A 84 -11.98 20.49 6.36
CA VAL A 84 -11.76 20.92 4.98
C VAL A 84 -13.08 20.97 4.19
N LEU A 85 -14.02 20.04 4.44
CA LEU A 85 -15.31 20.03 3.75
C LEU A 85 -16.31 21.12 4.21
N ARG A 86 -16.04 21.85 5.30
CA ARG A 86 -16.94 22.91 5.80
C ARG A 86 -16.61 24.33 5.29
N CYS A 87 -15.56 24.50 4.49
CA CYS A 87 -15.12 25.82 4.01
C CYS A 87 -15.59 26.18 2.59
N ARG A 88 -16.64 25.54 2.04
CA ARG A 88 -17.12 25.85 0.67
C ARG A 88 -18.63 26.00 0.47
N MET A 89 -19.42 26.14 1.53
CA MET A 89 -20.84 26.56 1.41
C MET A 89 -21.14 27.62 2.46
N GLY A 90 -20.85 28.87 2.11
CA GLY A 90 -21.02 30.00 3.02
C GLY A 90 -20.37 31.27 2.49
N ARG A 91 -20.87 31.78 1.37
CA ARG A 91 -20.81 33.21 1.04
C ARG A 91 -21.91 33.49 0.00
N ARG A 92 -22.97 34.13 0.51
CA ARG A 92 -24.05 34.89 -0.11
C ARG A 92 -24.13 34.89 -1.63
#